data_AF-A0A969F8Q2-F1
#
_entry.id   AF-A0A969F8Q2-F1
#
_cell.length_a   1.000
_cell.length_b   1.000
_cell.length_c   1.000
_cell.angle_alpha   90.00
_cell.angle_beta   90.00
_cell.angle_gamma   90.00
#
_symmetry.space_group_name_H-M   'P 1'
#
loop_
_entity.id
_entity.type
_entity.pdbx_description
1 polymer ?
#
loop_
_entity_poly.entity_id
_entity_poly.type
_entity_poly.pdbx_seq_one_letter_code
_entity_poly.pdbx_strand_id
1 'polypeptide(L)'
;MVLTNGEAMSSQSSYPLPAIAPGATGDVSINLAAPTTPGMHFGDWRMKDDKGALFGKVVYLRIQVTQGAATPPPTTHRNPPTDPLPPPATLPLQTGMNINPDAPHSNPLETGELRGLDWVRWVFKLAARHNAAERQDINAAFRQFDPLVQGYVDQGVGSMIVLNQETVWANAPWSGNNDWNSYADQLAKRCPPDCRPLQKVWRGSVL
;
A
#
# COMPACT_ATOMS: atom_id res chain seq x y z
N MET A 1 -21.30 18.11 6.63
CA MET A 1 -21.08 17.16 5.53
C MET A 1 -22.10 16.05 5.60
N VAL A 2 -22.54 15.53 4.46
CA VAL A 2 -23.55 14.46 4.38
C VAL A 2 -23.06 13.31 3.51
N LEU A 3 -23.46 12.10 3.84
CA LEU A 3 -23.28 10.93 2.99
C LEU A 3 -24.16 11.07 1.75
N THR A 4 -23.59 10.80 0.58
CA THR A 4 -24.28 10.89 -0.71
C THR A 4 -24.38 9.54 -1.42
N ASN A 5 -23.45 8.61 -1.14
CA ASN A 5 -23.47 7.27 -1.70
C ASN A 5 -22.71 6.29 -0.79
N GLY A 6 -23.03 4.99 -0.88
CA GLY A 6 -22.41 3.95 -0.07
C GLY A 6 -22.93 3.91 1.37
N GLU A 7 -22.07 3.47 2.28
CA GLU A 7 -22.37 3.25 3.69
C GLU A 7 -21.72 4.31 4.57
N ALA A 8 -22.43 4.74 5.62
CA ALA A 8 -21.91 5.76 6.55
C ALA A 8 -20.71 5.26 7.36
N MET A 9 -20.65 3.95 7.65
CA MET A 9 -19.67 3.37 8.57
C MET A 9 -19.62 4.13 9.91
N SER A 10 -20.73 4.73 10.32
CA SER A 10 -20.88 5.49 11.55
C SER A 10 -22.34 5.45 12.01
N SER A 11 -22.64 6.07 13.15
CA SER A 11 -24.01 6.20 13.66
C SER A 11 -24.85 7.26 12.92
N GLN A 12 -24.25 8.09 12.07
CA GLN A 12 -24.93 9.24 11.44
C GLN A 12 -24.48 9.44 9.99
N SER A 13 -25.42 9.75 9.10
CA SER A 13 -25.13 10.11 7.70
C SER A 13 -24.93 11.61 7.47
N SER A 14 -24.90 12.42 8.53
CA SER A 14 -24.76 13.87 8.47
C SER A 14 -24.03 14.41 9.70
N TYR A 15 -23.02 15.24 9.47
CA TYR A 15 -22.22 15.91 10.49
C TYR A 15 -22.21 17.42 10.24
N PRO A 16 -22.29 18.27 11.27
CA PRO A 16 -22.18 19.71 11.09
C PRO A 16 -20.79 20.08 10.53
N LEU A 17 -20.73 21.11 9.69
CA LEU A 17 -19.46 21.71 9.29
C LEU A 17 -19.13 22.85 10.25
N PRO A 18 -17.85 23.05 10.60
CA PRO A 18 -17.45 24.27 11.31
C PRO A 18 -17.70 25.50 10.43
N ALA A 19 -17.98 26.64 11.05
CA ALA A 19 -18.04 27.91 10.35
C ALA A 19 -16.61 28.36 9.99
N ILE A 20 -16.33 28.49 8.69
CA ILE A 20 -15.01 28.85 8.17
C ILE A 20 -15.15 30.13 7.35
N ALA A 21 -14.32 31.13 7.64
CA ALA A 21 -14.29 32.38 6.87
C ALA A 21 -13.79 32.14 5.43
N PRO A 22 -14.18 32.98 4.45
CA PRO A 22 -13.65 32.87 3.09
C PRO A 22 -12.11 32.89 3.07
N GLY A 23 -11.50 31.90 2.40
CA GLY A 23 -10.04 31.75 2.32
C GLY A 23 -9.37 31.07 3.52
N ALA A 24 -10.10 30.81 4.60
CA ALA A 24 -9.60 30.04 5.74
C ALA A 24 -9.74 28.52 5.51
N THR A 25 -9.06 27.74 6.36
CA THR A 25 -9.13 26.27 6.40
C THR A 25 -9.69 25.84 7.75
N GLY A 26 -10.43 24.74 7.78
CA GLY A 26 -10.91 24.11 9.01
C GLY A 26 -11.02 22.61 8.83
N ASP A 27 -10.90 21.89 9.94
CA ASP A 27 -10.90 20.43 9.95
C ASP A 27 -12.30 19.87 10.20
N VAL A 28 -12.59 18.74 9.57
CA VAL A 28 -13.82 17.96 9.80
C VAL A 28 -13.41 16.55 10.18
N SER A 29 -13.79 16.12 11.37
CA SER A 29 -13.51 14.78 11.88
C SER A 29 -14.80 13.96 11.97
N ILE A 30 -14.76 12.74 11.45
CA ILE A 30 -15.86 11.79 11.52
C ILE A 30 -15.32 10.49 12.11
N ASN A 31 -15.94 10.00 13.18
CA ASN A 31 -15.60 8.70 13.75
C ASN A 31 -16.27 7.60 12.93
N LEU A 32 -15.46 6.72 12.34
CA LEU A 32 -15.90 5.63 11.49
C LEU A 32 -15.53 4.28 12.13
N ALA A 33 -16.45 3.31 12.06
CA ALA A 33 -16.26 1.94 12.48
C ALA A 33 -16.36 1.01 11.26
N ALA A 34 -15.38 0.13 11.12
CA ALA A 34 -15.38 -0.87 10.07
C ALA A 34 -16.60 -1.82 10.22
N PRO A 35 -17.35 -2.10 9.14
CA PRO A 35 -18.42 -3.08 9.18
C PRO A 35 -17.93 -4.46 9.62
N THR A 36 -18.80 -5.26 10.23
CA THR A 36 -18.48 -6.64 10.64
C THR A 36 -18.53 -7.63 9.48
N THR A 37 -19.23 -7.28 8.40
CA THR A 37 -19.33 -8.11 7.21
C THR A 37 -18.04 -8.01 6.42
N PRO A 38 -17.36 -9.13 6.10
CA PRO A 38 -16.21 -9.10 5.20
C PRO A 38 -16.61 -8.64 3.80
N GLY A 39 -15.79 -7.80 3.17
CA GLY A 39 -16.09 -7.28 1.84
C GLY A 39 -15.50 -5.90 1.59
N MET A 40 -15.71 -5.40 0.38
CA MET A 40 -15.43 -4.01 0.03
C MET A 40 -16.56 -3.12 0.54
N HIS A 41 -16.22 -2.11 1.32
CA HIS A 41 -17.13 -1.07 1.79
C HIS A 41 -16.66 0.29 1.33
N PHE A 42 -17.59 1.19 1.03
CA PHE A 42 -17.28 2.55 0.59
C PHE A 42 -18.29 3.55 1.13
N GLY A 43 -17.87 4.81 1.23
CA GLY A 43 -18.75 5.93 1.57
C GLY A 43 -18.26 7.21 0.89
N ASP A 44 -19.17 7.86 0.16
CA ASP A 44 -18.90 9.13 -0.53
C ASP A 44 -19.66 10.27 0.17
N TRP A 45 -18.91 11.27 0.61
CA TRP A 45 -19.41 12.37 1.43
C TRP A 45 -19.29 13.68 0.66
N ARG A 46 -20.25 14.59 0.88
CA ARG A 46 -20.23 15.94 0.28
C ARG A 46 -20.69 17.01 1.25
N MET A 47 -20.15 18.21 1.11
CA MET A 47 -20.60 19.35 1.91
C MET A 47 -22.00 19.76 1.47
N LYS A 48 -22.80 20.23 2.43
CA LYS A 48 -24.18 20.65 2.26
C LYS A 48 -24.35 21.98 2.99
N ASP A 49 -24.88 22.99 2.31
CA ASP A 49 -25.15 24.29 2.93
C ASP A 49 -26.47 24.28 3.74
N ASP A 50 -26.78 25.41 4.36
CA ASP A 50 -27.98 25.61 5.18
C ASP A 50 -29.29 25.51 4.37
N LYS A 51 -29.25 25.81 3.08
CA LYS A 51 -30.36 25.66 2.12
C LYS A 51 -30.46 24.24 1.56
N GLY A 52 -29.50 23.39 1.91
CA GLY A 52 -29.43 22.00 1.52
C GLY A 52 -28.78 21.71 0.17
N ALA A 53 -28.18 22.70 -0.47
CA ALA A 53 -27.42 22.51 -1.70
C ALA A 53 -26.06 21.85 -1.41
N LEU A 54 -25.70 20.88 -2.24
CA LEU A 54 -24.40 20.20 -2.14
C LEU A 54 -23.31 21.00 -2.85
N PHE A 55 -22.17 21.17 -2.20
CA PHE A 55 -21.05 21.94 -2.74
C PHE A 55 -19.69 21.29 -2.48
N GLY A 56 -18.66 21.82 -3.16
CA GLY A 56 -17.29 21.31 -3.09
C GLY A 56 -17.11 19.91 -3.66
N LYS A 57 -15.92 19.36 -3.42
CA LYS A 57 -15.49 18.03 -3.88
C LYS A 57 -16.14 16.92 -3.04
N VAL A 58 -16.27 15.74 -3.64
CA VAL A 58 -16.60 14.51 -2.91
C VAL A 58 -15.37 14.06 -2.13
N VAL A 59 -15.54 13.81 -0.84
CA VAL A 59 -14.54 13.17 0.02
C VAL A 59 -14.96 11.72 0.19
N TYR A 60 -14.02 10.79 0.07
CA TYR A 60 -14.32 9.39 -0.04
C TYR A 60 -13.58 8.52 0.97
N LEU A 61 -14.21 7.42 1.36
CA LEU A 61 -13.61 6.30 2.06
C LEU A 61 -13.88 5.01 1.27
N ARG A 62 -12.86 4.16 1.14
CA ARG A 62 -12.98 2.78 0.64
C ARG A 62 -12.13 1.89 1.53
N ILE A 63 -12.70 0.83 2.06
CA ILE A 63 -12.01 -0.14 2.91
C ILE A 63 -12.34 -1.57 2.48
N GLN A 64 -11.39 -2.47 2.68
CA GLN A 64 -11.63 -3.91 2.59
C GLN A 64 -11.68 -4.46 4.02
N VAL A 65 -12.86 -4.89 4.45
CA VAL A 65 -13.01 -5.66 5.69
C VAL A 65 -12.64 -7.11 5.39
N THR A 66 -11.66 -7.64 6.12
CA THR A 66 -11.31 -9.06 6.08
C THR A 66 -11.93 -9.77 7.28
N GLN A 67 -12.41 -11.00 7.09
CA GLN A 67 -12.77 -11.83 8.23
C GLN A 67 -11.52 -12.06 9.07
N GLY A 68 -11.55 -11.66 10.35
CA GLY A 68 -10.51 -12.03 11.29
C GLY A 68 -10.39 -13.54 11.31
N ALA A 69 -9.16 -14.08 11.35
CA ALA A 69 -8.96 -15.49 11.60
C ALA A 69 -9.74 -15.85 12.87
N ALA A 70 -10.50 -16.96 12.83
CA ALA A 70 -11.18 -17.45 14.02
C ALA A 70 -10.16 -17.51 15.15
N THR A 71 -10.47 -16.90 16.29
CA THR A 71 -9.72 -17.14 17.53
C THR A 71 -9.67 -18.66 17.68
N PRO A 72 -8.48 -19.29 17.78
CA PRO A 72 -8.42 -20.72 17.99
C PRO A 72 -9.30 -21.05 19.22
N PRO A 73 -10.06 -22.16 19.19
CA PRO A 73 -10.89 -22.55 20.32
C PRO A 73 -10.03 -22.52 21.59
N PRO A 74 -10.58 -22.11 22.75
CA PRO A 74 -9.82 -22.05 23.99
C PRO A 74 -9.16 -23.40 24.19
N THR A 75 -7.83 -23.43 24.00
CA THR A 75 -7.04 -24.59 24.35
C THR A 75 -7.25 -24.77 25.84
N THR A 76 -7.59 -25.98 26.27
CA THR A 76 -7.45 -26.33 27.68
C THR A 76 -6.04 -25.95 28.06
N HIS A 77 -5.91 -25.06 29.06
CA HIS A 77 -4.64 -24.56 29.53
C HIS A 77 -3.88 -25.73 30.18
N ARG A 78 -3.27 -26.59 29.37
CA ARG A 78 -2.17 -27.43 29.83
C ARG A 78 -1.07 -26.44 30.18
N ASN A 79 -0.57 -26.50 31.41
CA ASN A 79 0.52 -25.64 31.87
C ASN A 79 1.54 -25.47 30.75
N PRO A 80 2.01 -24.24 30.49
CA PRO A 80 3.01 -24.00 29.47
C PRO A 80 4.18 -24.97 29.71
N PRO A 81 4.75 -25.60 28.65
CA PRO A 81 6.03 -26.26 28.78
C PRO A 81 6.98 -25.26 29.46
N THR A 82 7.63 -25.70 30.54
CA THR A 82 8.57 -24.90 31.33
C THR A 82 9.87 -24.54 30.58
N ASP A 83 9.88 -24.71 29.25
CA ASP A 83 10.99 -24.29 28.42
C ASP A 83 10.99 -22.76 28.33
N PRO A 84 12.14 -22.11 28.61
CA PRO A 84 12.27 -20.67 28.45
C PRO A 84 11.90 -20.30 27.01
N LEU A 85 10.92 -19.42 26.84
CA LEU A 85 10.67 -18.79 25.54
C LEU A 85 11.99 -18.11 25.12
N PRO A 86 12.51 -18.36 23.91
CA PRO A 86 13.63 -17.57 23.43
C PRO A 86 13.24 -16.09 23.51
N PRO A 87 14.15 -15.19 23.93
CA PRO A 87 13.84 -13.77 23.99
C PRO A 87 13.32 -13.33 22.61
N PRO A 88 12.31 -12.44 22.55
CA PRO A 88 11.79 -11.95 21.28
C PRO A 88 12.96 -11.42 20.47
N ALA A 89 13.21 -12.02 19.31
CA ALA A 89 14.27 -11.59 18.42
C ALA A 89 14.00 -10.12 18.06
N THR A 90 14.83 -9.23 18.59
CA THR A 90 14.77 -7.82 18.25
C THR A 90 15.39 -7.71 16.86
N LEU A 91 14.56 -7.63 15.82
CA LEU A 91 15.07 -7.30 14.50
C LEU A 91 15.66 -5.88 14.58
N PRO A 92 16.89 -5.66 14.09
CA PRO A 92 17.44 -4.32 14.04
C PRO A 92 16.55 -3.42 13.18
N LEU A 93 16.48 -2.13 13.53
CA LEU A 93 15.83 -1.12 12.69
C LEU A 93 16.49 -1.15 11.30
N GLN A 94 15.68 -1.34 10.26
CA GLN A 94 16.12 -1.19 8.88
C GLN A 94 15.91 0.24 8.40
N THR A 95 16.89 0.76 7.68
CA THR A 95 16.93 2.08 7.09
C THR A 95 16.81 1.99 5.59
N GLY A 96 16.10 2.93 4.98
CA GLY A 96 15.97 2.94 3.53
C GLY A 96 15.49 4.23 2.92
N MET A 97 15.62 4.32 1.60
CA MET A 97 15.32 5.53 0.82
C MET A 97 14.31 5.26 -0.28
N ASN A 98 13.40 6.21 -0.51
CA ASN A 98 12.53 6.17 -1.67
C ASN A 98 13.23 6.78 -2.89
N ILE A 99 13.37 6.01 -3.96
CA ILE A 99 13.97 6.46 -5.22
C ILE A 99 12.93 6.53 -6.33
N ASN A 100 13.18 7.37 -7.33
CA ASN A 100 12.40 7.41 -8.55
C ASN A 100 13.25 6.86 -9.72
N PRO A 101 12.97 5.65 -10.22
CA PRO A 101 13.77 5.02 -11.28
C PRO A 101 13.68 5.75 -12.61
N ASP A 102 12.68 6.64 -12.77
CA ASP A 102 12.47 7.45 -13.97
C ASP A 102 13.24 8.80 -13.92
N ALA A 103 13.94 9.10 -12.82
CA ALA A 103 14.60 10.37 -12.58
C ALA A 103 16.01 10.19 -11.98
N PRO A 104 17.10 10.40 -12.75
CA PRO A 104 18.47 10.15 -12.28
C PRO A 104 18.85 10.91 -10.99
N HIS A 105 18.42 12.16 -10.84
CA HIS A 105 18.68 12.94 -9.62
C HIS A 105 17.95 12.41 -8.37
N SER A 106 16.95 11.54 -8.54
CA SER A 106 16.20 10.86 -7.49
C SER A 106 16.56 9.37 -7.39
N ASN A 107 17.63 8.96 -8.08
CA ASN A 107 18.15 7.60 -8.13
C ASN A 107 19.69 7.67 -8.31
N PRO A 108 20.44 8.13 -7.29
CA PRO A 108 21.88 8.39 -7.37
C PRO A 108 22.71 7.10 -7.33
N LEU A 109 22.38 6.15 -8.21
CA LEU A 109 23.00 4.83 -8.26
C LEU A 109 24.50 4.93 -8.60
N GLU A 110 24.88 5.84 -9.49
CA GLU A 110 26.26 5.96 -9.97
C GLU A 110 27.21 6.60 -8.95
N THR A 111 26.69 7.39 -8.00
CA THR A 111 27.54 8.09 -7.01
C THR A 111 27.79 7.27 -5.76
N GLY A 112 27.00 6.21 -5.52
CA GLY A 112 27.12 5.36 -4.33
C GLY A 112 26.66 6.03 -3.03
N GLU A 113 25.94 7.15 -3.12
CA GLU A 113 25.45 7.93 -1.97
C GLU A 113 24.57 7.13 -1.01
N LEU A 114 23.94 6.05 -1.50
CA LEU A 114 23.00 5.24 -0.73
C LEU A 114 23.64 4.00 -0.08
N ARG A 115 24.97 3.84 -0.20
CA ARG A 115 25.72 2.77 0.49
C ARG A 115 25.50 2.85 2.00
N GLY A 116 25.29 1.69 2.64
CA GLY A 116 25.05 1.58 4.07
C GLY A 116 23.58 1.63 4.48
N LEU A 117 22.65 1.91 3.56
CA LEU A 117 21.23 1.65 3.77
C LEU A 117 20.92 0.15 3.63
N ASP A 118 19.90 -0.31 4.34
CA ASP A 118 19.41 -1.69 4.20
C ASP A 118 18.68 -1.89 2.88
N TRP A 119 17.94 -0.88 2.42
CA TRP A 119 17.20 -0.96 1.17
C TRP A 119 16.88 0.39 0.53
N VAL A 120 16.65 0.37 -0.77
CA VAL A 120 15.89 1.40 -1.49
C VAL A 120 14.51 0.89 -1.85
N ARG A 121 13.54 1.79 -2.02
CA ARG A 121 12.20 1.44 -2.50
C ARG A 121 11.80 2.23 -3.74
N TRP A 122 11.06 1.59 -4.64
CA TRP A 122 10.41 2.26 -5.77
C TRP A 122 9.12 1.57 -6.17
N VAL A 123 8.32 2.26 -7.00
CA VAL A 123 7.05 1.77 -7.51
C VAL A 123 7.25 1.08 -8.86
N PHE A 124 6.82 -0.17 -8.97
CA PHE A 124 6.76 -0.91 -10.24
C PHE A 124 5.53 -0.48 -11.04
N LYS A 125 5.78 0.13 -12.20
CA LYS A 125 4.74 0.61 -13.12
C LYS A 125 4.76 -0.20 -14.41
N LEU A 126 3.58 -0.70 -14.79
CA LEU A 126 3.36 -1.30 -16.10
C LEU A 126 2.50 -0.43 -17.00
N ALA A 127 1.34 0.02 -16.52
CA ALA A 127 0.44 0.87 -17.30
C ALA A 127 0.84 2.35 -17.28
N ALA A 128 1.44 2.80 -16.19
CA ALA A 128 1.87 4.18 -15.98
C ALA A 128 3.35 4.41 -16.31
N ARG A 129 3.92 3.62 -17.23
CA ARG A 129 5.29 3.85 -17.69
C ARG A 129 5.40 5.21 -18.39
N HIS A 130 6.55 5.86 -18.19
CA HIS A 130 6.86 7.15 -18.79
C HIS A 130 6.88 7.05 -20.33
N ASN A 131 7.56 6.02 -20.87
CA ASN A 131 7.46 5.68 -22.28
C ASN A 131 6.13 4.96 -22.55
N ALA A 132 5.25 5.61 -23.31
CA ALA A 132 3.94 5.07 -23.65
C ALA A 132 4.03 3.79 -24.50
N ALA A 133 5.08 3.64 -25.33
CA ALA A 133 5.27 2.46 -26.18
C ALA A 133 5.63 1.20 -25.40
N GLU A 134 6.10 1.34 -24.17
CA GLU A 134 6.48 0.22 -23.29
C GLU A 134 5.34 -0.18 -22.33
N ARG A 135 4.24 0.57 -22.31
CA ARG A 135 3.11 0.24 -21.43
C ARG A 135 2.58 -1.13 -21.78
N GLN A 136 2.16 -1.88 -20.75
CA GLN A 136 1.69 -3.27 -20.88
C GLN A 136 2.77 -4.29 -21.27
N ASP A 137 4.01 -3.87 -21.60
CA ASP A 137 5.12 -4.80 -21.84
C ASP A 137 5.87 -5.07 -20.52
N ILE A 138 5.58 -6.22 -19.91
CA ILE A 138 6.23 -6.65 -18.68
C ILE A 138 7.75 -6.87 -18.88
N ASN A 139 8.18 -7.28 -20.07
CA ASN A 139 9.60 -7.46 -20.35
C ASN A 139 10.30 -6.10 -20.50
N ALA A 140 9.64 -5.09 -21.08
CA ALA A 140 10.16 -3.72 -21.08
C ALA A 140 10.30 -3.17 -19.65
N ALA A 141 9.34 -3.49 -18.78
CA ALA A 141 9.42 -3.10 -17.38
C ALA A 141 10.65 -3.71 -16.67
N PHE A 142 10.86 -5.02 -16.80
CA PHE A 142 12.04 -5.67 -16.22
C PHE A 142 13.36 -5.17 -16.82
N ARG A 143 13.43 -4.93 -18.15
CA ARG A 143 14.63 -4.35 -18.78
C ARG A 143 15.06 -3.00 -18.18
N GLN A 144 14.12 -2.19 -17.70
CA GLN A 144 14.45 -0.95 -16.99
C GLN A 144 14.98 -1.20 -15.57
N PHE A 145 14.37 -2.14 -14.84
CA PHE A 145 14.62 -2.32 -13.41
C PHE A 145 15.77 -3.27 -13.08
N ASP A 146 16.07 -4.25 -13.93
CA ASP A 146 17.13 -5.24 -13.67
C ASP A 146 18.51 -4.58 -13.44
N PRO A 147 18.96 -3.58 -14.24
CA PRO A 147 20.24 -2.90 -13.99
C PRO A 147 20.24 -2.09 -12.68
N LEU A 148 19.08 -1.58 -12.26
CA LEU A 148 18.96 -0.84 -11.01
C LEU A 148 19.09 -1.76 -9.81
N VAL A 149 18.37 -2.89 -9.84
CA VAL A 149 18.47 -3.92 -8.80
C VAL A 149 19.92 -4.38 -8.67
N GLN A 150 20.59 -4.69 -9.79
CA GLN A 150 21.97 -5.13 -9.77
C GLN A 150 22.90 -4.05 -9.20
N GLY A 151 22.75 -2.80 -9.64
CA GLY A 151 23.60 -1.72 -9.15
C GLY A 151 23.48 -1.49 -7.63
N TYR A 152 22.28 -1.67 -7.05
CA TYR A 152 22.10 -1.58 -5.60
C TYR A 152 22.65 -2.81 -4.88
N VAL A 153 22.51 -4.01 -5.45
CA VAL A 153 23.15 -5.23 -4.94
C VAL A 153 24.68 -5.07 -4.89
N ASP A 154 25.29 -4.50 -5.92
CA ASP A 154 26.73 -4.22 -5.98
C ASP A 154 27.18 -3.20 -4.90
N GLN A 155 26.25 -2.43 -4.34
CA GLN A 155 26.46 -1.51 -3.23
C GLN A 155 26.14 -2.10 -1.85
N GLY A 156 25.68 -3.34 -1.79
CA GLY A 156 25.21 -3.99 -0.56
C GLY A 156 23.84 -3.49 -0.09
N VAL A 157 23.05 -2.87 -0.97
CA VAL A 157 21.74 -2.27 -0.67
C VAL A 157 20.63 -3.13 -1.28
N GLY A 158 19.65 -3.50 -0.46
CA GLY A 158 18.48 -4.25 -0.92
C GLY A 158 17.51 -3.40 -1.76
N SER A 159 16.60 -4.06 -2.46
CA SER A 159 15.57 -3.40 -3.27
C SER A 159 14.17 -3.84 -2.84
N MET A 160 13.35 -2.89 -2.38
CA MET A 160 11.93 -3.09 -2.08
C MET A 160 11.07 -2.55 -3.22
N ILE A 161 10.40 -3.45 -3.94
CA ILE A 161 9.57 -3.10 -5.09
C ILE A 161 8.10 -3.03 -4.66
N VAL A 162 7.48 -1.86 -4.83
CA VAL A 162 6.08 -1.61 -4.51
C VAL A 162 5.25 -1.75 -5.78
N LEU A 163 4.31 -2.70 -5.81
CA LEU A 163 3.39 -2.84 -6.95
C LEU A 163 2.41 -1.66 -7.02
N ASN A 164 2.36 -0.97 -8.16
CA ASN A 164 1.34 0.05 -8.43
C ASN A 164 -0.03 -0.61 -8.67
N GLN A 165 -1.13 -0.04 -8.15
CA GLN A 165 -2.48 -0.53 -8.41
C GLN A 165 -2.84 -0.55 -9.90
N GLU A 166 -2.35 0.41 -10.67
CA GLU A 166 -2.61 0.50 -12.12
C GLU A 166 -1.91 -0.62 -12.90
N THR A 167 -0.94 -1.31 -12.29
CA THR A 167 -0.33 -2.51 -12.87
C THR A 167 -1.27 -3.72 -12.77
N VAL A 168 -2.20 -3.72 -11.81
CA VAL A 168 -3.16 -4.82 -11.58
C VAL A 168 -4.38 -4.72 -12.48
N TRP A 169 -4.88 -3.50 -12.74
CA TRP A 169 -6.03 -3.29 -13.63
C TRP A 169 -5.67 -3.15 -15.11
N ALA A 170 -4.40 -3.33 -15.43
CA ALA A 170 -3.86 -3.26 -16.76
C ALA A 170 -3.63 -4.66 -17.33
N ASN A 171 -3.54 -4.77 -18.66
CA ASN A 171 -3.33 -6.00 -19.42
C ASN A 171 -1.95 -6.64 -19.20
N ALA A 172 -1.41 -6.65 -17.98
CA ALA A 172 -0.35 -7.58 -17.67
C ALA A 172 -0.90 -9.01 -17.75
N PRO A 173 -0.06 -10.01 -18.03
CA PRO A 173 -0.46 -11.41 -18.18
C PRO A 173 -0.75 -12.06 -16.81
N TRP A 174 -1.42 -11.36 -15.90
CA TRP A 174 -1.70 -11.85 -14.57
C TRP A 174 -2.90 -12.80 -14.58
N SER A 175 -2.73 -13.96 -13.94
CA SER A 175 -3.82 -14.89 -13.64
C SER A 175 -4.42 -14.63 -12.25
N GLY A 176 -5.73 -14.88 -12.04
CA GLY A 176 -6.30 -14.98 -10.69
C GLY A 176 -7.24 -13.86 -10.20
N ASN A 177 -8.15 -13.33 -11.04
CA ASN A 177 -9.32 -12.55 -10.61
C ASN A 177 -9.07 -11.45 -9.54
N ASN A 178 -8.28 -10.43 -9.83
CA ASN A 178 -8.03 -9.29 -8.93
C ASN A 178 -7.42 -9.67 -7.56
N ASP A 179 -6.76 -10.83 -7.42
CA ASP A 179 -6.06 -11.22 -6.19
C ASP A 179 -4.63 -10.63 -6.12
N TRP A 180 -4.45 -9.70 -5.17
CA TRP A 180 -3.18 -9.03 -4.93
C TRP A 180 -2.03 -9.96 -4.54
N ASN A 181 -2.30 -11.07 -3.83
CA ASN A 181 -1.25 -11.99 -3.42
C ASN A 181 -0.73 -12.78 -4.63
N SER A 182 -1.63 -13.31 -5.46
CA SER A 182 -1.28 -13.97 -6.72
C SER A 182 -0.46 -13.05 -7.64
N TYR A 183 -0.80 -11.76 -7.71
CA TYR A 183 -0.03 -10.80 -8.51
C TYR A 183 1.36 -10.52 -7.95
N ALA A 184 1.49 -10.38 -6.63
CA ALA A 184 2.79 -10.25 -5.98
C ALA A 184 3.67 -11.49 -6.22
N ASP A 185 3.10 -12.69 -6.11
CA ASP A 185 3.82 -13.95 -6.36
C ASP A 185 4.24 -14.09 -7.83
N GLN A 186 3.39 -13.69 -8.77
CA GLN A 186 3.70 -13.72 -10.20
C GLN A 186 4.82 -12.72 -10.55
N LEU A 187 4.83 -11.53 -9.95
CA LEU A 187 5.94 -10.58 -10.09
C LEU A 187 7.25 -11.16 -9.50
N ALA A 188 7.17 -11.73 -8.30
CA ALA A 188 8.33 -12.29 -7.61
C ALA A 188 8.99 -13.42 -8.42
N LYS A 189 8.18 -14.29 -9.05
CA LYS A 189 8.68 -15.37 -9.94
C LYS A 189 9.37 -14.87 -11.21
N ARG A 190 9.11 -13.63 -11.63
CA ARG A 190 9.69 -13.05 -12.83
C ARG A 190 10.98 -12.27 -12.56
N CYS A 191 11.26 -11.98 -11.29
CA CYS A 191 12.53 -11.41 -10.90
C CYS A 191 13.70 -12.41 -11.15
N PRO A 192 14.92 -11.92 -11.45
CA PRO A 192 16.10 -12.76 -11.62
C PRO A 192 16.42 -13.65 -10.39
N PRO A 193 17.23 -14.72 -10.55
CA PRO A 193 17.51 -15.72 -9.50
C PRO A 193 18.03 -15.16 -8.17
N ASP A 194 18.67 -13.99 -8.19
CA ASP A 194 19.25 -13.33 -7.01
C ASP A 194 18.22 -12.51 -6.20
N CYS A 195 16.98 -12.40 -6.69
CA CYS A 195 15.89 -11.82 -5.92
C CYS A 195 15.42 -12.82 -4.86
N ARG A 196 15.83 -12.57 -3.61
CA ARG A 196 15.20 -13.23 -2.46
C ARG A 196 13.78 -12.68 -2.33
N PRO A 197 12.72 -13.53 -2.32
CA PRO A 197 11.43 -13.05 -1.89
C PRO A 197 11.60 -12.52 -0.48
N LEU A 198 11.33 -11.22 -0.27
CA LEU A 198 11.14 -10.70 1.07
C LEU A 198 9.99 -11.49 1.67
N GLN A 199 10.32 -12.45 2.53
CA GLN A 199 9.33 -13.10 3.38
C GLN A 199 8.64 -11.98 4.15
N LYS A 200 7.37 -11.75 3.80
CA LYS A 200 6.48 -10.67 4.25
C LYS A 200 6.57 -9.40 3.41
N VAL A 201 5.62 -9.29 2.49
CA VAL A 201 4.92 -8.04 2.22
C VAL A 201 4.74 -7.30 3.56
N TRP A 202 5.40 -6.16 3.72
CA TRP A 202 5.19 -5.30 4.87
C TRP A 202 3.73 -4.82 4.81
N ARG A 203 2.84 -5.54 5.51
CA ARG A 203 1.49 -5.07 5.83
C ARG A 203 1.66 -3.96 6.86
N GLY A 204 2.00 -2.78 6.38
CA GLY A 204 2.02 -1.56 7.16
C GLY A 204 0.63 -1.24 7.64
N SER A 205 0.24 -1.81 8.77
CA SER A 205 -0.75 -1.20 9.64
C SER A 205 -0.04 -0.04 10.33
N VAL A 206 -0.14 1.15 9.73
CA VAL A 206 0.09 2.39 10.47
C VAL A 206 -1.18 2.58 11.31
N LEU A 207 -1.01 2.52 12.63
CA LEU A 207 -2.01 2.91 13.63
C LEU A 207 -2.29 4.42 13.55
#